data_AF-A0A2H6EFA5-F1
#
_entry.id   AF-A0A2H6EFA5-F1
#
_cell.length_a   1.000
_cell.length_b   1.000
_cell.length_c   1.000
_cell.angle_alpha   90.00
_cell.angle_beta   90.00
_cell.angle_gamma   90.00
#
_symmetry.space_group_name_H-M   'P 1'
#
loop_
_entity.id
_entity.type
_entity.pdbx_description
1 polymer ?
#
loop_
_entity_poly.entity_id
_entity_poly.type
_entity_poly.pdbx_seq_one_letter_code
_entity_poly.pdbx_strand_id
1 'polypeptide(L)'
;MNKIYRIIYILILTFISINDLPAQIIVIVNMQNSISSLSLNELKEIYTADVVQWESVNGYGEYITLLDYKRKSEVADKYFMTVANLSHAKIRLEWIGKMLTGKIQRVPIKCSSENELIKCVPTNAGAIGFIDVLQINKLPHSVKIVKINNKNFTNTDYPFSLNQFGNSKTKTLVISKILNNYKLLL
;
A
#
# COMPACT_ATOMS: atom_id res chain seq x y z
N MET A 1 44.21 21.20 -21.71
CA MET A 1 43.29 20.07 -21.93
C MET A 1 42.90 19.29 -20.66
N ASN A 2 43.71 19.23 -19.61
CA ASN A 2 43.48 18.35 -18.44
C ASN A 2 42.36 18.83 -17.49
N LYS A 3 41.99 20.12 -17.51
CA LYS A 3 40.94 20.69 -16.65
C LYS A 3 39.51 20.30 -17.08
N ILE A 4 39.28 20.10 -18.39
CA ILE A 4 37.96 19.73 -18.93
C ILE A 4 37.62 18.27 -18.60
N TYR A 5 38.58 17.36 -18.72
CA TYR A 5 38.40 15.96 -18.32
C TYR A 5 38.14 15.80 -16.82
N ARG A 6 38.72 16.69 -15.98
CA ARG A 6 38.47 16.69 -14.53
C ARG A 6 37.04 17.12 -14.17
N ILE A 7 36.46 18.06 -14.91
CA ILE A 7 35.07 18.50 -14.71
C ILE A 7 34.09 17.44 -15.22
N ILE A 8 34.37 16.80 -16.37
CA ILE A 8 33.56 15.70 -16.91
C ILE A 8 33.57 14.49 -15.94
N TYR A 9 34.71 14.18 -15.33
CA TYR A 9 34.81 13.10 -14.35
C TYR A 9 34.00 13.39 -13.07
N ILE A 10 33.99 14.63 -12.58
CA ILE A 10 33.17 15.04 -11.42
C ILE A 10 31.67 14.98 -11.74
N LEU A 11 31.27 15.37 -12.96
CA LEU A 11 29.86 15.36 -13.38
C LEU A 11 29.31 13.94 -13.58
N ILE A 12 30.15 13.02 -14.06
CA ILE A 12 29.83 11.59 -14.17
C ILE A 12 29.74 10.92 -12.79
N LEU A 13 30.56 11.36 -11.82
CA LEU A 13 30.55 10.79 -10.47
C LEU A 13 29.30 11.19 -9.66
N THR A 14 28.67 12.33 -9.97
CA THR A 14 27.42 12.77 -9.31
C THR A 14 26.15 12.08 -9.83
N PHE A 15 26.23 11.28 -10.90
CA PHE A 15 25.06 10.59 -11.47
C PHE A 15 24.77 9.23 -10.82
N ILE A 16 25.57 8.81 -9.83
CA ILE A 16 25.45 7.51 -9.18
C ILE A 16 24.59 7.64 -7.92
N SER A 17 23.49 6.88 -7.93
CA SER A 17 22.66 6.48 -6.79
C SER A 17 21.47 7.40 -6.41
N ILE A 18 20.47 7.44 -7.30
CA ILE A 18 19.10 7.38 -6.79
C ILE A 18 18.89 5.94 -6.32
N ASN A 19 19.06 5.70 -5.02
CA ASN A 19 18.70 4.41 -4.45
C ASN A 19 17.16 4.34 -4.46
N ASP A 20 16.59 3.57 -5.38
CA ASP A 20 15.21 3.11 -5.24
C ASP A 20 15.12 2.34 -3.92
N LEU A 21 14.61 3.02 -2.89
CA LEU A 21 14.23 2.33 -1.68
C LEU A 21 13.12 1.36 -2.06
N PRO A 22 13.25 0.05 -1.73
CA PRO A 22 12.16 -0.86 -1.98
C PRO A 22 10.91 -0.33 -1.26
N ALA A 23 9.83 -0.15 -2.02
CA ALA A 23 8.57 0.36 -1.49
C ALA A 23 7.87 -0.77 -0.73
N GLN A 24 7.86 -0.69 0.59
CA GLN A 24 7.11 -1.61 1.43
C GLN A 24 5.68 -1.07 1.62
N ILE A 25 4.68 -1.92 1.41
CA ILE A 25 3.28 -1.49 1.35
C ILE A 25 2.51 -1.98 2.58
N ILE A 26 1.77 -1.11 3.23
CA ILE A 26 0.88 -1.47 4.36
C ILE A 26 -0.58 -1.29 3.96
N VAL A 27 -1.43 -2.21 4.43
CA VAL A 27 -2.89 -2.13 4.27
C VAL A 27 -3.47 -1.47 5.51
N ILE A 28 -4.32 -0.47 5.29
CA ILE A 28 -4.94 0.33 6.33
C ILE A 28 -6.45 0.28 6.22
N VAL A 29 -7.11 0.31 7.38
CA VAL A 29 -8.56 0.35 7.51
C VAL A 29 -8.97 1.36 8.58
N ASN A 30 -10.25 1.70 8.58
CA ASN A 30 -10.83 2.48 9.67
C ASN A 30 -10.62 1.75 11.01
N MET A 31 -10.27 2.48 12.08
CA MET A 31 -10.07 1.90 13.41
C MET A 31 -11.29 1.14 13.92
N GLN A 32 -12.50 1.59 13.59
CA GLN A 32 -13.75 0.96 14.00
C GLN A 32 -14.04 -0.36 13.25
N ASN A 33 -13.38 -0.62 12.12
CA ASN A 33 -13.52 -1.87 11.42
C ASN A 33 -13.03 -3.02 12.31
N SER A 34 -13.75 -4.12 12.46
CA SER A 34 -13.34 -5.21 13.36
C SER A 34 -12.17 -6.05 12.86
N ILE A 35 -11.80 -5.95 11.57
CA ILE A 35 -10.76 -6.78 10.99
C ILE A 35 -9.39 -6.49 11.61
N SER A 36 -8.68 -7.56 11.99
CA SER A 36 -7.30 -7.47 12.51
C SER A 36 -6.27 -8.13 11.59
N SER A 37 -6.71 -9.06 10.74
CA SER A 37 -5.86 -9.76 9.78
C SER A 37 -6.67 -10.14 8.55
N LEU A 38 -6.02 -10.17 7.39
CA LEU A 38 -6.53 -10.70 6.13
C LEU A 38 -5.47 -11.61 5.50
N SER A 39 -5.90 -12.64 4.78
CA SER A 39 -5.04 -13.41 3.90
C SER A 39 -4.86 -12.69 2.56
N LEU A 40 -3.84 -13.08 1.79
CA LEU A 40 -3.68 -12.59 0.41
C LEU A 40 -4.87 -12.94 -0.48
N ASN A 41 -5.49 -14.11 -0.28
CA ASN A 41 -6.66 -14.51 -1.06
C ASN A 41 -7.87 -13.64 -0.73
N GLU A 42 -8.11 -13.35 0.55
CA GLU A 42 -9.18 -12.42 0.96
C GLU A 42 -8.93 -11.01 0.41
N LEU A 43 -7.69 -10.51 0.46
CA LEU A 43 -7.35 -9.24 -0.19
C LEU A 43 -7.63 -9.25 -1.69
N LYS A 44 -7.32 -10.36 -2.37
CA LYS A 44 -7.62 -10.52 -3.80
C LYS A 44 -9.11 -10.40 -4.04
N GLU A 45 -9.92 -11.19 -3.35
CA GLU A 45 -11.38 -11.19 -3.49
C GLU A 45 -12.01 -9.82 -3.16
N ILE A 46 -11.48 -9.13 -2.15
CA ILE A 46 -11.90 -7.76 -1.81
C ILE A 46 -11.54 -6.79 -2.94
N TYR A 47 -10.30 -6.78 -3.41
CA TYR A 47 -9.83 -5.81 -4.39
C TYR A 47 -10.24 -6.13 -5.83
N THR A 48 -10.64 -7.36 -6.15
CA THR A 48 -11.37 -7.68 -7.39
C THR A 48 -12.86 -7.37 -7.24
N ALA A 49 -13.35 -7.05 -6.04
CA ALA A 49 -14.76 -6.91 -5.71
C ALA A 49 -15.57 -8.18 -6.00
N ASP A 50 -14.98 -9.35 -5.73
CA ASP A 50 -15.72 -10.61 -5.56
C ASP A 50 -16.38 -10.67 -4.17
N VAL A 51 -15.77 -10.02 -3.18
CA VAL A 51 -16.34 -9.78 -1.85
C VAL A 51 -16.58 -8.29 -1.66
N VAL A 52 -17.78 -7.94 -1.19
CA VAL A 52 -18.21 -6.53 -1.00
C VAL A 52 -18.69 -6.21 0.42
N GLN A 53 -18.71 -7.19 1.32
CA GLN A 53 -19.10 -7.04 2.73
C GLN A 53 -18.02 -7.62 3.63
N TRP A 54 -17.77 -6.97 4.77
CA TRP A 54 -16.74 -7.38 5.71
C TRP A 54 -17.05 -8.73 6.37
N GLU A 55 -18.32 -9.08 6.51
CA GLU A 55 -18.80 -10.34 7.09
C GLU A 55 -18.29 -11.57 6.35
N SER A 56 -18.03 -11.47 5.05
CA SER A 56 -17.50 -12.57 4.23
C SER A 56 -16.04 -12.93 4.56
N VAL A 57 -15.31 -12.07 5.28
CA VAL A 57 -13.88 -12.23 5.58
C VAL A 57 -13.59 -12.11 7.09
N ASN A 58 -14.52 -12.61 7.91
CA ASN A 58 -14.44 -12.58 9.38
C ASN A 58 -14.41 -11.17 9.99
N GLY A 59 -14.82 -10.15 9.23
CA GLY A 59 -15.19 -8.86 9.79
C GLY A 59 -16.64 -8.86 10.28
N TYR A 60 -17.09 -7.71 10.77
CA TYR A 60 -18.48 -7.46 11.15
C TYR A 60 -18.96 -6.19 10.46
N GLY A 61 -20.22 -6.20 10.02
CA GLY A 61 -20.91 -5.00 9.56
C GLY A 61 -20.69 -4.62 8.10
N GLU A 62 -20.72 -3.30 7.89
CA GLU A 62 -20.82 -2.48 6.67
C GLU A 62 -20.24 -3.02 5.33
N TYR A 63 -20.71 -2.43 4.23
CA TYR A 63 -20.13 -2.64 2.91
C TYR A 63 -18.67 -2.18 2.84
N ILE A 64 -17.85 -2.95 2.12
CA ILE A 64 -16.45 -2.60 1.86
C ILE A 64 -16.41 -1.36 0.98
N THR A 65 -15.64 -0.37 1.42
CA THR A 65 -15.36 0.85 0.67
C THR A 65 -13.91 0.80 0.20
N LEU A 66 -13.70 0.40 -1.04
CA LEU A 66 -12.37 0.39 -1.63
C LEU A 66 -11.89 1.82 -1.87
N LEU A 67 -10.67 2.13 -1.41
CA LEU A 67 -9.96 3.35 -1.77
C LEU A 67 -8.90 3.02 -2.84
N ASP A 68 -8.80 3.85 -3.86
CA ASP A 68 -7.82 3.72 -4.95
C ASP A 68 -7.15 5.05 -5.24
N TYR A 69 -5.95 5.01 -5.84
CA TYR A 69 -5.26 6.19 -6.32
C TYR A 69 -5.97 6.75 -7.56
N LYS A 70 -6.04 8.07 -7.72
CA LYS A 70 -6.61 8.71 -8.93
C LYS A 70 -5.67 8.57 -10.12
N ARG A 71 -4.37 8.81 -9.90
CA ARG A 71 -3.32 8.75 -10.92
C ARG A 71 -2.55 7.42 -10.84
N LYS A 72 -1.70 7.18 -11.84
CA LYS A 72 -0.74 6.07 -11.80
C LYS A 72 0.13 6.21 -10.54
N SER A 73 0.31 5.11 -9.83
CA SER A 73 1.09 5.04 -8.60
C SER A 73 1.88 3.73 -8.62
N GLU A 74 3.19 3.81 -8.41
CA GLU A 74 4.01 2.60 -8.32
C GLU A 74 3.62 1.73 -7.14
N VAL A 75 3.16 2.34 -6.04
CA VAL A 75 2.61 1.63 -4.89
C VAL A 75 1.37 0.83 -5.33
N ALA A 76 0.48 1.43 -6.12
CA ALA A 76 -0.71 0.75 -6.65
C ALA A 76 -0.35 -0.37 -7.63
N ASP A 77 0.54 -0.11 -8.58
CA ASP A 77 0.99 -1.11 -9.55
C ASP A 77 1.61 -2.33 -8.84
N LYS A 78 2.51 -2.10 -7.88
CA LYS A 78 3.12 -3.17 -7.07
C LYS A 78 2.07 -3.92 -6.26
N TYR A 79 1.19 -3.20 -5.57
CA TYR A 79 0.15 -3.79 -4.74
C TYR A 79 -0.79 -4.71 -5.54
N PHE A 80 -1.36 -4.22 -6.64
CA PHE A 80 -2.29 -5.00 -7.46
C PHE A 80 -1.62 -6.18 -8.17
N MET A 81 -0.35 -6.02 -8.56
CA MET A 81 0.43 -7.14 -9.09
C MET A 81 0.63 -8.24 -8.04
N THR A 82 0.97 -7.88 -6.81
CA THR A 82 1.16 -8.86 -5.73
C THR A 82 -0.15 -9.50 -5.28
N VAL A 83 -1.23 -8.73 -5.16
CA VAL A 83 -2.53 -9.22 -4.64
C VAL A 83 -3.30 -10.03 -5.68
N ALA A 84 -3.41 -9.52 -6.90
CA ALA A 84 -4.31 -10.07 -7.90
C ALA A 84 -3.61 -10.55 -9.18
N ASN A 85 -2.29 -10.33 -9.32
CA ASN A 85 -1.56 -10.53 -10.56
C ASN A 85 -2.17 -9.74 -11.73
N LEU A 86 -2.62 -8.50 -11.44
CA LEU A 86 -3.24 -7.58 -12.38
C LEU A 86 -2.55 -6.22 -12.30
N SER A 87 -2.43 -5.54 -13.44
CA SER A 87 -2.01 -4.13 -13.44
C SER A 87 -3.09 -3.23 -12.84
N HIS A 88 -2.71 -2.04 -12.39
CA HIS A 88 -3.66 -1.04 -11.88
C HIS A 88 -4.73 -0.64 -12.91
N ALA A 89 -4.37 -0.63 -14.20
CA ALA A 89 -5.34 -0.40 -15.27
C ALA A 89 -6.33 -1.56 -15.40
N LYS A 90 -5.85 -2.81 -15.33
CA LYS A 90 -6.68 -4.00 -15.52
C LYS A 90 -7.67 -4.18 -14.36
N ILE A 91 -7.25 -3.96 -13.11
CA ILE A 91 -8.18 -4.03 -11.97
C ILE A 91 -9.29 -2.98 -12.04
N ARG A 92 -9.01 -1.79 -12.58
CA ARG A 92 -10.03 -0.76 -12.81
C ARG A 92 -11.04 -1.17 -13.88
N LEU A 93 -10.59 -1.83 -14.94
CA LEU A 93 -11.49 -2.37 -15.96
C LEU A 93 -12.40 -3.46 -15.38
N GLU A 94 -11.87 -4.32 -14.49
CA GLU A 94 -12.69 -5.30 -13.76
C GLU A 94 -13.80 -4.61 -12.95
N TRP A 95 -13.47 -3.58 -12.17
CA TRP A 95 -14.49 -2.82 -11.41
C TRP A 95 -15.55 -2.18 -12.31
N ILE A 96 -15.13 -1.58 -13.42
CA ILE A 96 -16.06 -0.97 -14.39
C ILE A 96 -16.98 -2.05 -14.98
N GLY A 97 -16.43 -3.18 -15.41
CA GLY A 97 -17.22 -4.30 -15.95
C GLY A 97 -18.22 -4.85 -14.94
N LYS A 98 -17.81 -5.02 -13.68
CA LYS A 98 -18.70 -5.45 -12.59
C LYS A 98 -19.80 -4.43 -12.29
N MET A 99 -19.49 -3.15 -12.34
CA MET A 99 -20.48 -2.09 -12.14
C MET A 99 -21.52 -2.08 -13.28
N LEU A 100 -21.06 -2.14 -14.53
CA LEU A 100 -21.94 -2.15 -15.71
C LEU A 100 -22.85 -3.39 -15.77
N THR A 101 -22.40 -4.51 -15.19
CA THR A 101 -23.19 -5.75 -15.09
C THR A 101 -24.03 -5.83 -13.82
N GLY A 102 -24.04 -4.79 -12.98
CA GLY A 102 -24.81 -4.74 -11.74
C GLY A 102 -24.28 -5.60 -10.60
N LYS A 103 -23.09 -6.21 -10.75
CA LYS A 103 -22.44 -7.02 -9.70
C LYS A 103 -21.97 -6.18 -8.51
N ILE A 104 -21.61 -4.92 -8.76
CA ILE A 104 -21.30 -3.93 -7.72
C ILE A 104 -22.03 -2.63 -8.02
N GLN A 105 -22.39 -1.87 -6.98
CA GLN A 105 -23.12 -0.60 -7.15
C GLN A 105 -22.21 0.60 -7.40
N ARG A 106 -20.96 0.55 -6.90
CA ARG A 106 -20.01 1.66 -6.98
C ARG A 106 -18.58 1.16 -7.19
N VAL A 107 -17.81 1.92 -7.94
CA VAL A 107 -16.36 1.74 -8.08
C VAL A 107 -15.61 2.33 -6.88
N PRO A 108 -14.32 2.01 -6.68
CA PRO A 108 -13.52 2.55 -5.57
C PRO A 108 -13.43 4.08 -5.57
N ILE A 109 -13.43 4.67 -4.37
CA ILE A 109 -13.23 6.11 -4.17
C ILE A 109 -11.79 6.46 -4.59
N LYS A 110 -11.65 7.47 -5.47
CA LYS A 110 -10.35 7.89 -5.99
C LYS A 110 -9.73 8.98 -5.12
N CYS A 111 -8.58 8.71 -4.53
CA CYS A 111 -7.75 9.64 -3.77
C CYS A 111 -6.57 10.12 -4.63
N SER A 112 -6.29 11.41 -4.66
CA SER A 112 -5.22 11.99 -5.51
C SER A 112 -3.81 11.77 -4.95
N SER A 113 -3.68 11.39 -3.67
CA SER A 113 -2.40 11.14 -3.00
C SER A 113 -2.57 10.19 -1.80
N GLU A 114 -1.46 9.67 -1.28
CA GLU A 114 -1.45 8.89 -0.02
C GLU A 114 -1.99 9.69 1.16
N ASN A 115 -1.63 10.98 1.27
CA ASN A 115 -2.15 11.86 2.32
C ASN A 115 -3.68 11.99 2.26
N GLU A 116 -4.24 12.05 1.05
CA GLU A 116 -5.69 12.10 0.85
C GLU A 116 -6.33 10.75 1.20
N LEU A 117 -5.71 9.64 0.79
CA LEU A 117 -6.17 8.29 1.14
C LEU A 117 -6.21 8.11 2.67
N ILE A 118 -5.16 8.51 3.38
CA ILE A 118 -5.10 8.48 4.86
C ILE A 118 -6.23 9.30 5.50
N LYS A 119 -6.62 10.44 4.90
CA LYS A 119 -7.75 11.25 5.36
C LYS A 119 -9.11 10.65 5.01
N CYS A 120 -9.20 9.89 3.91
CA CYS A 120 -10.44 9.24 3.49
C CYS A 120 -10.79 7.98 4.30
N VAL A 121 -9.79 7.24 4.81
CA VAL A 121 -10.04 6.04 5.62
C VAL A 121 -10.93 6.31 6.85
N PRO A 122 -10.65 7.31 7.72
CA PRO A 122 -11.44 7.51 8.92
C PRO A 122 -12.86 8.05 8.65
N THR A 123 -13.10 8.69 7.51
CA THR A 123 -14.43 9.21 7.15
C THR A 123 -15.36 8.14 6.56
N ASN A 124 -14.86 6.92 6.38
CA ASN A 124 -15.59 5.81 5.79
C ASN A 124 -15.43 4.56 6.68
N ALA A 125 -16.48 4.15 7.40
CA ALA A 125 -16.41 3.03 8.37
C ALA A 125 -15.94 1.70 7.74
N GLY A 126 -16.41 1.41 6.52
CA GLY A 126 -16.02 0.22 5.77
C GLY A 126 -14.77 0.36 4.92
N ALA A 127 -13.97 1.43 5.08
CA ALA A 127 -12.84 1.70 4.17
C ALA A 127 -11.66 0.76 4.34
N ILE A 128 -11.10 0.38 3.20
CA ILE A 128 -9.79 -0.28 3.07
C ILE A 128 -8.98 0.44 2.00
N GLY A 129 -7.71 0.69 2.32
CA GLY A 129 -6.75 1.27 1.42
C GLY A 129 -5.35 0.72 1.71
N PHE A 130 -4.39 1.14 0.91
CA PHE A 130 -2.99 0.77 1.09
C PHE A 130 -2.09 1.95 0.76
N ILE A 131 -0.95 2.04 1.46
CA ILE A 131 0.02 3.13 1.37
C ILE A 131 1.43 2.58 1.51
N ASP A 132 2.43 3.38 1.13
CA ASP A 132 3.82 3.13 1.47
C ASP A 132 4.05 3.24 2.99
N VAL A 133 4.84 2.32 3.55
CA VAL A 133 5.20 2.29 4.97
C VAL A 133 5.87 3.59 5.43
N LEU A 134 6.51 4.34 4.54
CA LEU A 134 7.12 5.63 4.84
C LEU A 134 6.09 6.68 5.31
N GLN A 135 4.81 6.47 5.01
CA GLN A 135 3.71 7.34 5.46
C GLN A 135 3.16 6.96 6.85
N ILE A 136 3.69 5.93 7.51
CA ILE A 136 3.14 5.42 8.78
C ILE A 136 3.03 6.50 9.87
N ASN A 137 3.98 7.45 9.92
CA ASN A 137 3.99 8.53 10.90
C ASN A 137 2.88 9.57 10.68
N LYS A 138 2.17 9.51 9.54
CA LYS A 138 1.05 10.40 9.22
C LYS A 138 -0.30 9.76 9.53
N LEU A 139 -0.32 8.50 9.98
CA LEU A 139 -1.57 7.82 10.31
C LEU A 139 -2.20 8.43 11.57
N PRO A 140 -3.46 8.89 11.50
CA PRO A 140 -4.19 9.32 12.69
C PRO A 140 -4.62 8.10 13.53
N HIS A 141 -4.95 8.32 14.81
CA HIS A 141 -5.41 7.24 15.71
C HIS A 141 -6.71 6.55 15.24
N SER A 142 -7.46 7.19 14.35
CA SER A 142 -8.68 6.66 13.73
C SER A 142 -8.42 5.69 12.56
N VAL A 143 -7.16 5.36 12.30
CA VAL A 143 -6.72 4.42 11.27
C VAL A 143 -5.86 3.34 11.91
N LYS A 144 -6.04 2.09 11.48
CA LYS A 144 -5.19 0.98 11.91
C LYS A 144 -4.64 0.20 10.72
N ILE A 145 -3.52 -0.48 10.96
CA ILE A 145 -2.85 -1.34 9.98
C ILE A 145 -3.36 -2.77 10.15
N VAL A 146 -3.74 -3.41 9.05
CA VAL A 146 -4.21 -4.80 9.03
C VAL A 146 -3.02 -5.74 8.85
N LYS A 147 -2.99 -6.83 9.62
CA LYS A 147 -1.98 -7.90 9.43
C LYS A 147 -2.31 -8.67 8.15
N ILE A 148 -1.28 -9.12 7.44
CA ILE A 148 -1.48 -9.94 6.24
C ILE A 148 -0.92 -11.33 6.48
N ASN A 149 -1.73 -12.37 6.26
CA ASN A 149 -1.42 -13.76 6.64
C ASN A 149 -1.01 -13.88 8.12
N ASN A 150 -1.68 -13.15 9.01
CA ASN A 150 -1.34 -13.02 10.43
C ASN A 150 0.06 -12.43 10.73
N LYS A 151 0.74 -11.84 9.73
CA LYS A 151 2.05 -11.19 9.88
C LYS A 151 1.90 -9.67 10.00
N ASN A 152 2.67 -9.06 10.90
CA ASN A 152 2.79 -7.61 11.00
C ASN A 152 3.70 -7.11 9.87
N PHE A 153 3.54 -5.85 9.47
CA PHE A 153 4.41 -5.23 8.46
C PHE A 153 5.88 -5.20 8.88
N THR A 154 6.20 -5.26 10.18
CA THR A 154 7.59 -5.36 10.64
C THR A 154 8.22 -6.74 10.44
N ASN A 155 7.43 -7.77 10.15
CA ASN A 155 7.94 -9.12 9.91
C ASN A 155 8.61 -9.24 8.54
N THR A 156 9.70 -10.02 8.46
CA THR A 156 10.47 -10.21 7.21
C THR A 156 9.77 -11.07 6.17
N ASP A 157 8.81 -11.88 6.58
CA ASP A 157 7.95 -12.73 5.74
C ASP A 157 6.62 -12.06 5.39
N TYR A 158 6.46 -10.77 5.74
CA TYR A 158 5.30 -10.00 5.34
C TYR A 158 5.19 -9.91 3.81
N PRO A 159 4.02 -10.17 3.19
CA PRO A 159 3.90 -10.33 1.74
C PRO A 159 4.33 -9.12 0.91
N PHE A 160 4.25 -7.91 1.47
CA PHE A 160 4.65 -6.68 0.80
C PHE A 160 5.97 -6.12 1.37
N SER A 161 6.82 -6.98 1.94
CA SER A 161 8.10 -6.58 2.52
C SER A 161 9.18 -6.30 1.47
N LEU A 162 10.17 -5.51 1.89
CA LEU A 162 11.34 -5.10 1.10
C LEU A 162 12.10 -6.26 0.44
N ASN A 163 12.04 -7.45 1.03
CA ASN A 163 12.79 -8.64 0.57
C ASN A 163 12.28 -9.17 -0.77
N GLN A 164 11.03 -8.87 -1.15
CA GLN A 164 10.47 -9.20 -2.45
C GLN A 164 10.94 -8.23 -3.55
N PHE A 165 11.62 -7.13 -3.18
CA PHE A 165 11.88 -5.99 -4.07
C PHE A 165 13.34 -5.45 -4.06
N GLY A 166 14.28 -5.95 -3.24
CA GLY A 166 15.70 -5.52 -3.30
C GLY A 166 16.62 -5.86 -2.10
N ASN A 167 17.94 -5.78 -2.34
CA ASN A 167 19.08 -6.42 -1.63
C ASN A 167 19.26 -6.18 -0.10
N SER A 168 19.89 -7.15 0.59
CA SER A 168 20.01 -7.34 2.06
C SER A 168 20.60 -6.17 2.88
N LYS A 169 21.48 -5.33 2.32
CA LYS A 169 22.12 -4.24 3.08
C LYS A 169 21.20 -3.05 3.36
N THR A 170 20.19 -2.81 2.52
CA THR A 170 19.20 -1.73 2.69
C THR A 170 18.18 -2.07 3.79
N LYS A 171 18.06 -3.36 4.13
CA LYS A 171 17.14 -3.94 5.12
C LYS A 171 17.33 -3.39 6.53
N THR A 172 18.58 -3.35 7.02
CA THR A 172 18.90 -2.99 8.41
C THR A 172 18.72 -1.50 8.69
N LEU A 173 19.00 -0.66 7.69
CA LEU A 173 18.98 0.81 7.83
C LEU A 173 17.55 1.37 7.79
N VAL A 174 16.65 0.75 7.03
CA VAL A 174 15.24 1.16 6.94
C VAL A 174 14.46 0.68 8.16
N ILE A 175 14.63 -0.58 8.59
CA ILE A 175 13.97 -1.11 9.79
C ILE A 175 14.40 -0.32 11.04
N SER A 176 15.68 0.01 11.18
CA SER A 176 16.16 0.83 12.31
C SER A 176 15.60 2.26 12.29
N LYS A 177 15.45 2.89 11.12
CA LYS A 177 14.85 4.22 10.98
C LYS A 177 13.33 4.23 11.24
N ILE A 178 12.61 3.19 10.81
CA ILE A 178 11.18 3.00 11.09
C ILE A 178 10.96 2.75 12.58
N LEU A 179 11.73 1.85 13.21
CA LEU A 179 11.60 1.53 14.63
C LEU A 179 12.00 2.70 15.55
N ASN A 180 13.03 3.47 15.20
CA ASN A 180 13.43 4.66 15.97
C ASN A 180 12.37 5.77 15.91
N ASN A 181 11.71 5.97 14.76
CA ASN A 181 10.61 6.93 14.66
C ASN A 181 9.37 6.48 15.44
N TYR A 182 9.11 5.17 15.51
CA TYR A 182 7.97 4.62 16.25
C TYR A 182 8.18 4.66 17.78
N LYS A 183 9.42 4.47 18.25
CA LYS A 183 9.79 4.55 19.67
C LYS A 183 9.72 5.95 20.27
N LEU A 184 9.73 6.99 19.44
CA LEU A 184 9.59 8.39 19.87
C LEU A 184 8.13 8.85 20.01
N LEU A 185 7.16 7.98 19.67
CA LEU A 185 5.73 8.27 19.65
C LEU A 185 4.91 7.44 20.67
N LEU A 186 5.58 6.59 21.48
CA LEU A 186 5.04 5.89 22.65
C LEU A 186 5.68 6.47 23.91
#